data_AF-A0A8C6LVE8-F1
#
_entry.id   AF-A0A8C6LVE8-F1
#
_cell.length_a   1.000
_cell.length_b   1.000
_cell.length_c   1.000
_cell.angle_alpha   90.00
_cell.angle_beta   90.00
_cell.angle_gamma   90.00
#
_symmetry.space_group_name_H-M   'P 1'
#
loop_
_entity.id
_entity.type
_entity.pdbx_description
1 polymer ?
#
loop_
_entity_poly.entity_id
_entity_poly.type
_entity_poly.pdbx_seq_one_letter_code
_entity_poly.pdbx_strand_id
1 'polypeptide(L)'
;MLYDKPSRWSYTFQSYACLSRVRAQLQGPSAKLQQAENPVQFYERSVYSDRYVFASNLFECGDLTDTEWSVYQDWHTWLLNHFEPDITLNGIIYLRASPQRCMQRLMHRGRDEERGIPLEYLEQLHSKHEAWLYHKNLRLDFDYLSELPVLVLDVDDDFKNDQIKQEAIIDKVRFILKIFNLLVE
;
A
#
# COMPACT_ATOMS: atom_id res chain seq x y z
N MET A 1 -7.72 15.10 12.62
CA MET A 1 -6.39 15.04 13.28
C MET A 1 -5.23 15.17 12.28
N LEU A 2 -5.10 14.31 11.27
CA LEU A 2 -4.15 14.54 10.15
C LEU A 2 -4.67 15.62 9.19
N TYR A 3 -5.83 15.37 8.58
CA TYR A 3 -6.38 16.21 7.51
C TYR A 3 -6.78 17.63 7.95
N ASP A 4 -6.94 17.88 9.25
CA ASP A 4 -7.23 19.23 9.77
C ASP A 4 -6.00 20.15 9.78
N LYS A 5 -4.80 19.58 9.98
CA LYS A 5 -3.54 20.34 9.98
C LYS A 5 -2.37 19.45 9.53
N PRO A 6 -2.30 19.10 8.23
CA PRO A 6 -1.32 18.14 7.72
C PRO A 6 0.12 18.55 8.04
N SER A 7 0.50 19.80 7.76
CA SER A 7 1.82 20.36 8.10
C SER A 7 2.26 20.26 9.57
N ARG A 8 1.34 19.98 10.51
CA ARG A 8 1.68 19.71 11.91
C ARG A 8 1.73 18.22 12.25
N TRP A 9 0.90 17.41 11.61
CA TRP A 9 0.59 16.05 12.05
C TRP A 9 1.05 14.95 11.09
N SER A 10 1.47 15.30 9.87
CA SER A 10 1.95 14.34 8.86
C SER A 10 3.08 13.48 9.39
N TYR A 11 4.13 14.07 9.98
CA TYR A 11 5.27 13.30 10.49
C TYR A 11 4.84 12.32 11.60
N THR A 12 4.08 12.81 12.57
CA THR A 12 3.56 11.98 13.67
C THR A 12 2.66 10.86 13.16
N PHE A 13 1.75 11.17 12.23
CA PHE A 13 0.82 10.21 11.67
C PHE A 13 1.54 9.13 10.86
N GLN A 14 2.41 9.51 9.93
CA GLN A 14 3.14 8.55 9.10
C GLN A 14 4.04 7.64 9.95
N SER A 15 4.71 8.21 10.97
CA SER A 15 5.53 7.42 11.90
C SER A 15 4.71 6.38 12.66
N TYR A 16 3.54 6.77 13.18
CA TYR A 16 2.69 5.85 13.92
C TYR A 16 2.02 4.81 13.01
N ALA A 17 1.56 5.22 11.82
CA ALA A 17 0.97 4.33 10.84
C ALA A 17 1.94 3.22 10.43
N CYS A 18 3.16 3.57 10.02
CA CYS A 18 4.18 2.61 9.64
C CYS A 18 4.59 1.70 10.82
N LEU A 19 4.79 2.26 12.03
CA LEU A 19 5.11 1.45 13.22
C LEU A 19 3.99 0.46 13.54
N SER A 20 2.72 0.89 13.47
CA SER A 20 1.57 0.02 13.71
C SER A 20 1.50 -1.11 12.67
N ARG A 21 1.85 -0.81 11.42
CA ARG A 21 1.89 -1.79 10.33
C ARG A 21 2.99 -2.82 10.53
N VAL A 22 4.21 -2.38 10.85
CA VAL A 22 5.31 -3.31 11.17
C VAL A 22 4.93 -4.23 12.31
N ARG A 23 4.36 -3.68 13.40
CA ARG A 23 3.87 -4.50 14.52
C ARG A 23 2.84 -5.53 14.09
N ALA A 24 1.91 -5.17 13.21
CA ALA A 24 0.89 -6.09 12.70
C ALA A 24 1.46 -7.15 11.76
N GLN A 25 2.48 -6.82 10.96
CA GLN A 25 3.15 -7.78 10.06
C GLN A 25 4.07 -8.75 10.82
N LEU A 26 4.69 -8.29 11.91
CA LEU A 26 5.48 -9.13 12.81
C LEU A 26 4.62 -10.03 13.70
N GLN A 27 3.31 -9.81 13.78
CA GLN A 27 2.43 -10.79 14.41
C GLN A 27 2.43 -12.05 13.55
N GLY A 28 2.90 -13.15 14.12
CA GLY A 28 2.98 -14.42 13.43
C GLY A 28 1.64 -14.85 12.82
N PRO A 29 1.68 -15.66 11.75
CA PRO A 29 0.47 -16.11 11.06
C PRO A 29 -0.46 -16.86 12.02
N SER A 30 -1.76 -16.75 11.78
CA SER A 30 -2.76 -17.46 12.60
C SER A 30 -2.49 -18.98 12.63
N ALA A 31 -2.91 -19.66 13.69
CA ALA A 31 -2.74 -21.12 13.81
C ALA A 31 -3.34 -21.89 12.62
N LYS A 32 -4.46 -21.40 12.07
CA LYS A 32 -5.09 -21.95 10.86
C LYS A 32 -4.16 -21.84 9.65
N LEU A 33 -3.44 -20.74 9.53
CA LEU A 33 -2.53 -20.51 8.41
C LEU A 33 -1.25 -21.36 8.56
N GLN A 34 -0.73 -21.49 9.77
CA GLN A 34 0.44 -22.35 10.05
C GLN A 34 0.22 -23.83 9.71
N GLN A 35 -1.04 -24.28 9.71
CA GLN A 35 -1.43 -25.67 9.40
C GLN A 35 -1.86 -25.85 7.93
N ALA A 36 -1.89 -24.79 7.14
CA ALA A 36 -2.31 -24.88 5.74
C ALA A 36 -1.18 -25.46 4.87
N GLU A 37 -1.54 -26.26 3.87
CA GLU A 37 -0.60 -26.82 2.89
C GLU A 37 0.07 -25.73 2.04
N ASN A 38 -0.70 -24.69 1.68
CA ASN A 38 -0.26 -23.54 0.90
C ASN A 38 -0.67 -22.23 1.60
N PRO A 39 0.06 -21.81 2.65
CA PRO A 39 -0.32 -20.64 3.43
C PRO A 39 -0.12 -19.35 2.63
N VAL A 40 -1.17 -18.53 2.55
CA VAL A 40 -1.12 -17.18 1.97
C VAL A 40 -1.59 -16.16 3.00
N GLN A 41 -0.74 -15.19 3.30
CA GLN A 41 -1.05 -14.04 4.16
C GLN A 41 -1.24 -12.79 3.29
N PHE A 42 -2.38 -12.12 3.43
CA PHE A 42 -2.64 -10.84 2.74
C PHE A 42 -2.47 -9.67 3.70
N TYR A 43 -1.81 -8.62 3.23
CA TYR A 43 -1.69 -7.36 3.94
C TYR A 43 -2.47 -6.26 3.21
N GLU A 44 -3.27 -5.48 3.94
CA GLU A 44 -3.85 -4.24 3.39
C GLU A 44 -2.75 -3.17 3.38
N ARG A 45 -2.18 -2.92 2.19
CA ARG A 45 -0.99 -2.07 1.97
C ARG A 45 0.29 -2.68 2.57
N SER A 46 1.38 -1.91 2.54
CA SER A 46 2.70 -2.31 3.04
C SER A 46 3.48 -1.11 3.58
N VAL A 47 4.54 -1.38 4.33
CA VAL A 47 5.53 -0.39 4.79
C VAL A 47 6.09 0.41 3.60
N TYR A 48 6.27 -0.23 2.45
CA TYR A 48 6.71 0.41 1.22
C TYR A 48 5.72 1.47 0.73
N SER A 49 4.41 1.18 0.75
CA SER A 49 3.42 2.19 0.38
C SER A 49 3.35 3.35 1.38
N ASP A 50 3.60 3.11 2.68
CA ASP A 50 3.66 4.19 3.67
C ASP A 50 4.76 5.20 3.31
N ARG A 51 5.95 4.73 2.90
CA ARG A 51 7.06 5.61 2.47
C ARG A 51 6.90 6.17 1.05
N TYR A 52 6.78 5.30 0.06
CA TYR A 52 6.89 5.65 -1.36
C TYR A 52 5.62 6.27 -1.94
N VAL A 53 4.48 6.11 -1.28
CA VAL A 53 3.23 6.76 -1.65
C VAL A 53 2.90 7.87 -0.66
N PHE A 54 2.55 7.54 0.57
CA PHE A 54 1.91 8.52 1.47
C PHE A 54 2.89 9.55 2.03
N ALA A 55 3.97 9.13 2.68
CA ALA A 55 4.96 10.04 3.26
C ALA A 55 5.66 10.88 2.18
N SER A 56 6.05 10.26 1.06
CA SER A 56 6.59 10.99 -0.10
C SER A 56 5.62 12.04 -0.64
N ASN A 57 4.31 11.75 -0.72
CA ASN A 57 3.32 12.74 -1.15
C ASN A 57 3.22 13.91 -0.19
N LEU A 58 3.19 13.63 1.11
CA LEU A 58 3.11 14.68 2.12
C LEU A 58 4.37 15.56 2.10
N PHE A 59 5.54 15.00 1.83
CA PHE A 59 6.75 15.80 1.61
C PHE A 59 6.64 16.69 0.38
N GLU A 60 6.23 16.14 -0.77
CA GLU A 60 6.06 16.91 -2.02
C GLU A 60 4.98 18.00 -1.91
N CYS A 61 3.96 17.80 -1.07
CA CYS A 61 2.94 18.81 -0.77
C CYS A 61 3.38 19.88 0.24
N GLY A 62 4.58 19.75 0.81
CA GLY A 62 5.08 20.67 1.85
C GLY A 62 4.50 20.41 3.25
N ASP A 63 3.87 19.26 3.48
CA ASP A 63 3.33 18.85 4.77
C ASP A 63 4.33 18.08 5.64
N LEU A 64 5.50 17.76 5.10
CA LEU A 64 6.69 17.37 5.85
C LEU A 64 7.81 18.35 5.54
N THR A 65 8.51 18.81 6.57
CA THR A 65 9.75 19.57 6.39
C THR A 65 10.89 18.67 5.88
N ASP A 66 11.95 19.28 5.33
CA ASP A 66 13.15 18.54 4.92
C ASP A 66 13.75 17.70 6.06
N THR A 67 13.74 18.25 7.29
CA THR A 67 14.20 17.54 8.49
C THR A 67 13.30 16.36 8.81
N GLU A 68 11.98 16.54 8.84
CA GLU A 68 11.04 15.45 9.09
C GLU A 68 11.12 14.35 8.03
N TRP A 69 11.28 14.74 6.75
CA TRP A 69 11.44 13.78 5.66
C TRP A 69 12.76 13.02 5.75
N SER A 70 13.87 13.69 6.04
CA SER A 70 15.17 13.03 6.24
C SER A 70 15.13 12.05 7.41
N VAL A 71 14.56 12.45 8.55
CA VAL A 71 14.43 11.58 9.72
C VAL A 71 13.50 10.41 9.43
N TYR A 72 12.36 10.65 8.75
CA TYR A 72 11.42 9.60 8.37
C TYR A 72 12.08 8.51 7.53
N GLN A 73 12.83 8.92 6.51
CA GLN A 73 13.53 7.99 5.63
C GLN A 73 14.60 7.19 6.37
N ASP A 74 15.38 7.84 7.24
CA ASP A 74 16.44 7.21 8.01
C ASP A 74 15.89 6.10 8.92
N TRP A 75 14.92 6.42 9.78
CA TRP A 75 14.37 5.40 10.68
C TRP A 75 13.58 4.32 9.92
N HIS A 76 12.91 4.67 8.82
CA HIS A 76 12.20 3.68 8.00
C HIS A 76 13.18 2.67 7.39
N THR A 77 14.28 3.15 6.81
CA THR A 77 15.33 2.28 6.25
C THR A 77 15.96 1.43 7.35
N TRP A 78 16.30 2.02 8.50
CA TRP A 78 16.82 1.27 9.65
C TRP A 78 15.85 0.17 10.12
N LEU A 79 14.56 0.49 10.21
CA LEU A 79 13.52 -0.43 10.65
C LEU A 79 13.39 -1.61 9.69
N LEU A 80 13.34 -1.35 8.39
CA LEU A 80 13.25 -2.42 7.39
C LEU A 80 14.49 -3.29 7.38
N ASN A 81 15.69 -2.73 7.46
CA ASN A 81 16.93 -3.52 7.52
C ASN A 81 16.98 -4.45 8.75
N HIS A 82 16.28 -4.10 9.84
CA HIS A 82 16.24 -4.93 11.04
C HIS A 82 15.19 -6.05 10.99
N PHE A 83 14.08 -5.82 10.28
CA PHE A 83 12.91 -6.73 10.27
C PHE A 83 12.65 -7.35 8.90
N GLU A 84 13.50 -7.11 7.90
CA GLU A 84 13.32 -7.53 6.50
C GLU A 84 12.89 -9.01 6.35
N PRO A 85 13.52 -9.99 7.02
CA PRO A 85 13.15 -11.40 6.82
C PRO A 85 11.69 -11.69 7.18
N ASP A 86 11.13 -10.95 8.12
CA ASP A 86 9.80 -11.20 8.68
C ASP A 86 8.69 -10.40 7.96
N ILE A 87 9.05 -9.34 7.23
CA ILE A 87 8.09 -8.43 6.55
C ILE A 87 8.26 -8.37 5.03
N THR A 88 9.12 -9.23 4.48
CA THR A 88 9.30 -9.39 3.03
C THR A 88 7.99 -9.78 2.35
N LEU A 89 7.78 -9.26 1.14
CA LEU A 89 6.61 -9.58 0.31
C LEU A 89 7.02 -10.55 -0.79
N ASN A 90 6.14 -11.49 -1.14
CA ASN A 90 6.34 -12.37 -2.31
C ASN A 90 5.72 -11.82 -3.59
N GLY A 91 4.84 -10.82 -3.49
CA GLY A 91 4.18 -10.19 -4.62
C GLY A 91 3.19 -9.12 -4.17
N ILE A 92 2.69 -8.34 -5.13
CA ILE A 92 1.80 -7.22 -4.89
C ILE A 92 0.54 -7.39 -5.73
N ILE A 93 -0.63 -7.09 -5.15
CA ILE A 93 -1.89 -6.94 -5.87
C ILE A 93 -2.24 -5.46 -5.88
N TYR A 94 -2.22 -4.84 -7.06
CA TYR A 94 -2.57 -3.44 -7.25
C TYR A 94 -4.02 -3.32 -7.73
N LEU A 95 -4.89 -2.86 -6.84
CA LEU A 95 -6.28 -2.51 -7.16
C LEU A 95 -6.32 -1.12 -7.80
N ARG A 96 -6.29 -1.07 -9.12
CA ARG A 96 -6.21 0.16 -9.91
C ARG A 96 -7.61 0.71 -10.18
N ALA A 97 -7.87 1.95 -9.78
CA ALA A 97 -9.07 2.69 -10.12
C ALA A 97 -8.72 4.16 -10.38
N SER A 98 -9.52 4.84 -11.19
CA SER A 98 -9.37 6.27 -11.46
C SER A 98 -9.58 7.12 -10.19
N PRO A 99 -8.91 8.27 -10.08
CA PRO A 99 -9.12 9.22 -8.99
C PRO A 99 -10.60 9.62 -8.81
N GLN A 100 -11.32 9.78 -9.92
CA GLN A 100 -12.75 10.12 -9.93
C GLN A 100 -13.58 8.99 -9.30
N ARG A 101 -13.26 7.74 -9.62
CA ARG A 101 -13.92 6.59 -9.01
C ARG A 101 -13.60 6.46 -7.53
N CYS A 102 -12.36 6.67 -7.14
CA CYS A 102 -11.94 6.72 -5.74
C CYS A 102 -12.69 7.81 -4.97
N MET A 103 -12.86 9.01 -5.56
CA MET A 103 -13.63 10.10 -4.96
C MET A 103 -15.09 9.71 -4.74
N GLN A 104 -15.75 9.10 -5.73
CA GLN A 104 -17.13 8.60 -5.58
C GLN A 104 -17.24 7.59 -4.43
N ARG A 105 -16.30 6.65 -4.33
CA ARG A 105 -16.26 5.64 -3.26
C ARG A 105 -16.00 6.26 -1.89
N LEU A 106 -15.13 7.26 -1.80
CA LEU A 106 -14.84 8.01 -0.59
C LEU A 106 -16.10 8.74 -0.09
N MET A 107 -16.77 9.48 -0.98
CA MET A 107 -18.03 10.17 -0.66
C MET A 107 -19.14 9.19 -0.24
N HIS A 108 -19.28 8.06 -0.93
CA HIS A 108 -20.27 7.04 -0.59
C HIS A 108 -20.01 6.39 0.77
N ARG A 109 -18.73 6.19 1.13
CA ARG A 109 -18.34 5.61 2.43
C ARG A 109 -18.61 6.55 3.60
N GLY A 110 -18.53 7.86 3.38
CA GLY A 110 -19.00 8.88 4.33
C GLY A 110 -18.24 8.94 5.65
N ARG A 111 -16.93 8.62 5.67
CA ARG A 111 -16.09 8.77 6.87
C ARG A 111 -15.83 10.24 7.17
N ASP A 112 -15.99 10.63 8.42
CA ASP A 112 -15.88 12.01 8.86
C ASP A 112 -14.48 12.58 8.67
N GLU A 113 -13.46 11.75 8.91
CA GLU A 113 -12.04 12.13 8.80
C GLU A 113 -11.60 12.35 7.36
N GLU A 114 -12.33 11.81 6.38
CA GLU A 114 -12.01 11.90 4.95
C GLU A 114 -12.80 13.02 4.25
N ARG A 115 -13.69 13.72 4.99
CA ARG A 115 -14.44 14.85 4.46
C ARG A 115 -13.49 15.98 4.08
N GLY A 116 -13.67 16.51 2.88
CA GLY A 116 -12.87 17.64 2.39
C GLY A 116 -11.56 17.27 1.70
N ILE A 117 -11.24 15.97 1.56
CA ILE A 117 -10.13 15.53 0.71
C ILE A 117 -10.40 15.96 -0.74
N PRO A 118 -9.53 16.78 -1.38
CA PRO A 118 -9.74 17.23 -2.75
C PRO A 118 -9.42 16.12 -3.75
N LEU A 119 -10.00 16.21 -4.96
CA LEU A 119 -9.72 15.27 -6.05
C LEU A 119 -8.23 15.27 -6.42
N GLU A 120 -7.61 16.46 -6.40
CA GLU A 120 -6.19 16.64 -6.68
C GLU A 120 -5.31 15.77 -5.77
N TYR A 121 -5.64 15.63 -4.49
CA TYR A 121 -4.91 14.76 -3.58
C TYR A 121 -4.99 13.29 -4.01
N LEU A 122 -6.16 12.84 -4.50
CA LEU A 122 -6.32 11.48 -5.04
C LEU A 122 -5.57 11.30 -6.36
N GLU A 123 -5.49 12.33 -7.20
CA GLU A 123 -4.71 12.31 -8.45
C GLU A 123 -3.20 12.21 -8.18
N GLN A 124 -2.70 12.91 -7.17
CA GLN A 124 -1.30 12.81 -6.74
C GLN A 124 -0.99 11.40 -6.21
N LEU A 125 -1.82 10.86 -5.31
CA LEU A 125 -1.66 9.49 -4.81
C LEU A 125 -1.74 8.46 -5.95
N HIS A 126 -2.68 8.62 -6.88
CA HIS A 126 -2.79 7.75 -8.04
C HIS A 126 -1.51 7.75 -8.87
N SER A 127 -0.97 8.94 -9.15
CA SER A 127 0.26 9.09 -9.94
C SER A 127 1.45 8.38 -9.30
N LYS A 128 1.55 8.39 -7.96
CA LYS A 128 2.57 7.62 -7.23
C LYS A 128 2.39 6.11 -7.35
N HIS A 129 1.16 5.61 -7.25
CA HIS A 129 0.89 4.19 -7.47
C HIS A 129 1.19 3.77 -8.91
N GLU A 130 0.82 4.58 -9.90
CA GLU A 130 1.13 4.30 -11.32
C GLU A 130 2.64 4.26 -11.57
N ALA A 131 3.39 5.23 -11.05
CA ALA A 131 4.84 5.27 -11.17
C ALA A 131 5.52 4.03 -10.55
N TRP A 132 5.06 3.61 -9.37
CA TRP A 132 5.63 2.46 -8.66
C TRP A 132 5.18 1.12 -9.22
N LEU A 133 3.87 0.89 -9.33
CA LEU A 133 3.28 -0.45 -9.50
C LEU A 133 2.92 -0.78 -10.95
N TYR A 134 2.77 0.22 -11.81
CA TYR A 134 2.35 0.03 -13.21
C TYR A 134 3.50 0.30 -14.19
N HIS A 135 4.09 1.50 -14.12
CA HIS A 135 5.20 1.92 -14.99
C HIS A 135 6.57 1.44 -14.51
N LYS A 136 6.68 1.07 -13.21
CA LYS A 136 7.93 0.64 -12.57
C LYS A 136 9.11 1.60 -12.80
N ASN A 137 8.85 2.91 -12.75
CA ASN A 137 9.85 3.96 -12.99
C ASN A 137 10.21 4.76 -11.73
N LEU A 138 9.62 4.41 -10.57
CA LEU A 138 10.00 4.97 -9.29
C LEU A 138 11.34 4.37 -8.83
N ARG A 139 12.29 5.23 -8.41
CA ARG A 139 13.52 4.77 -7.77
C ARG A 139 13.21 4.29 -6.36
N LEU A 140 13.57 3.05 -6.06
CA LEU A 140 13.40 2.41 -4.75
C LEU A 140 14.76 2.18 -4.10
N ASP A 141 14.81 2.25 -2.77
CA ASP A 141 16.02 1.94 -2.00
C ASP A 141 16.19 0.44 -1.74
N PHE A 142 15.17 -0.37 -2.04
CA PHE A 142 15.17 -1.82 -1.84
C PHE A 142 15.05 -2.51 -3.19
N ASP A 143 16.17 -3.03 -3.70
CA ASP A 143 16.27 -3.55 -5.07
C ASP A 143 15.26 -4.67 -5.36
N TYR A 144 15.02 -5.55 -4.38
CA TYR A 144 14.11 -6.70 -4.55
C TYR A 144 12.67 -6.26 -4.89
N LEU A 145 12.24 -5.06 -4.48
CA LEU A 145 10.91 -4.54 -4.78
C LEU A 145 10.68 -4.32 -6.28
N SER A 146 11.74 -4.03 -7.05
CA SER A 146 11.65 -3.82 -8.49
C SER A 146 11.28 -5.11 -9.22
N GLU A 147 11.77 -6.23 -8.69
CA GLU A 147 11.58 -7.58 -9.22
C GLU A 147 10.28 -8.24 -8.73
N LEU A 148 9.61 -7.65 -7.72
CA LEU A 148 8.37 -8.23 -7.22
C LEU A 148 7.31 -8.33 -8.33
N PRO A 149 6.64 -9.49 -8.42
CA PRO A 149 5.55 -9.66 -9.36
C PRO A 149 4.33 -8.85 -8.89
N VAL A 150 3.73 -8.10 -9.81
CA VAL A 150 2.57 -7.23 -9.54
C VAL A 150 1.37 -7.71 -10.37
N LEU A 151 0.29 -8.12 -9.69
CA LEU A 151 -1.00 -8.34 -10.33
C LEU A 151 -1.78 -7.03 -10.34
N VAL A 152 -2.02 -6.47 -11.52
CA VAL A 152 -2.84 -5.28 -11.70
C VAL A 152 -4.29 -5.69 -11.95
N LEU A 153 -5.19 -5.23 -11.10
CA LEU A 153 -6.63 -5.44 -11.22
C LEU A 153 -7.32 -4.10 -11.47
N ASP A 154 -7.85 -3.93 -12.67
CA ASP A 154 -8.72 -2.80 -12.98
C ASP A 154 -10.05 -2.99 -12.24
N VAL A 155 -10.32 -2.06 -11.33
CA VAL A 155 -11.52 -2.03 -10.49
C VAL A 155 -12.21 -0.68 -10.60
N ASP A 156 -12.14 -0.02 -11.76
CA ASP A 156 -12.95 1.19 -11.99
C ASP A 156 -14.44 0.87 -11.97
N ASP A 157 -14.84 -0.20 -12.65
CA ASP A 157 -16.20 -0.72 -12.52
C ASP A 157 -16.48 -1.24 -11.11
N ASP A 158 -17.71 -1.08 -10.63
CA ASP A 158 -18.10 -1.76 -9.39
C ASP A 158 -18.14 -3.28 -9.61
N PHE A 159 -17.58 -4.02 -8.67
CA PHE A 159 -17.67 -5.46 -8.60
C PHE A 159 -18.37 -5.92 -7.31
N LYS A 160 -18.76 -5.01 -6.41
CA LYS A 160 -19.34 -5.35 -5.10
C LYS A 160 -20.60 -6.23 -5.20
N ASN A 161 -21.40 -6.02 -6.24
CA ASN A 161 -22.66 -6.75 -6.47
C ASN A 161 -22.65 -7.54 -7.79
N ASP A 162 -21.49 -7.69 -8.43
CA ASP A 162 -21.36 -8.41 -9.71
C ASP A 162 -20.59 -9.72 -9.48
N GLN A 163 -21.33 -10.82 -9.33
CA GLN A 163 -20.75 -12.14 -9.07
C GLN A 163 -19.81 -12.62 -10.18
N ILE A 164 -20.08 -12.24 -11.44
CA ILE A 164 -19.26 -12.63 -12.58
C ILE A 164 -17.90 -11.93 -12.49
N LYS A 165 -17.90 -10.61 -12.20
CA LYS A 165 -16.65 -9.86 -11.99
C LYS A 165 -15.90 -10.34 -10.74
N GLN A 166 -16.60 -10.70 -9.67
CA GLN A 166 -15.98 -11.25 -8.46
C GLN A 166 -15.24 -12.55 -8.76
N GLU A 167 -15.89 -13.53 -9.41
CA GLU A 167 -15.23 -14.80 -9.74
C GLU A 167 -14.04 -14.56 -10.68
N ALA A 168 -14.19 -13.69 -11.69
CA ALA A 168 -13.10 -13.36 -12.61
C ALA A 168 -11.88 -12.73 -11.89
N ILE A 169 -12.11 -11.88 -10.87
CA ILE A 169 -11.03 -11.35 -10.03
C ILE A 169 -10.39 -12.45 -9.19
N ILE A 170 -11.21 -13.30 -8.55
CA ILE A 170 -10.73 -14.39 -7.71
C ILE A 170 -9.87 -15.35 -8.52
N ASP A 171 -10.26 -15.68 -9.75
CA ASP A 171 -9.48 -16.56 -10.63
C ASP A 171 -8.12 -15.96 -11.01
N LYS A 172 -8.06 -14.65 -11.29
CA LYS A 172 -6.78 -13.95 -11.50
C LYS A 172 -5.89 -13.99 -10.26
N VAL A 173 -6.47 -13.82 -9.07
CA VAL A 173 -5.73 -13.91 -7.81
C VAL A 173 -5.24 -15.35 -7.57
N ARG A 174 -6.09 -16.36 -7.73
CA ARG A 174 -5.69 -17.79 -7.62
C ARG A 174 -4.55 -18.13 -8.58
N PHE A 175 -4.60 -17.59 -9.80
CA PHE A 175 -3.55 -17.78 -10.79
C PHE A 175 -2.22 -17.16 -10.35
N ILE A 176 -2.22 -15.89 -9.91
CA ILE A 176 -0.98 -15.21 -9.53
C ILE A 176 -0.36 -15.81 -8.25
N LEU A 177 -1.18 -16.28 -7.31
CA LEU A 177 -0.68 -16.91 -6.08
C LEU A 177 0.15 -18.17 -6.36
N LYS A 178 -0.19 -18.93 -7.40
CA LYS A 178 0.63 -20.07 -7.84
C LYS A 178 2.01 -19.61 -8.33
N ILE A 179 2.08 -18.48 -9.02
CA ILE A 179 3.34 -17.89 -9.48
C ILE A 179 4.16 -17.38 -8.30
N PHE A 180 3.52 -16.73 -7.32
CA PHE A 180 4.22 -16.21 -6.13
C PHE A 180 4.85 -17.35 -5.31
N ASN A 181 4.16 -18.48 -5.16
CA ASN A 181 4.69 -19.64 -4.42
C ASN A 181 5.86 -20.33 -5.15
N LEU A 182 5.88 -20.33 -6.48
CA LEU A 182 6.97 -20.93 -7.28
C LEU A 182 8.28 -20.12 -7.23
N LEU A 183 8.25 -18.87 -6.76
CA LEU A 183 9.45 -18.01 -6.64
C LEU A 183 10.15 -18.14 -5.27
N VAL A 184 9.61 -18.97 -4.37
CA VAL A 184 10.13 -19.18 -3.01
C VAL A 184 10.82 -20.54 -2.86
N GLU A 185 10.74 -21.41 -3.86
CA GLU A 185 11.50 -22.68 -3.99
C GLU A 185 12.83 -22.47 -4.73
#